data_AF-A0A9E3XGE1-F1
#
_entry.id   AF-A0A9E3XGE1-F1
#
_cell.length_a   1.000
_cell.length_b   1.000
_cell.length_c   1.000
_cell.angle_alpha   90.00
_cell.angle_beta   90.00
_cell.angle_gamma   90.00
#
_symmetry.space_group_name_H-M   'P 1'
#
loop_
_entity.id
_entity.type
_entity.pdbx_description
1 polymer ?
#
loop_
_entity_poly.entity_id
_entity_poly.type
_entity_poly.pdbx_seq_one_letter_code
_entity_poly.pdbx_strand_id
1 'polypeptide(L)'
;MPPQIGYFNTMTTSTPIFILTSEWQDLQRRHLLRYYGLSRELGTVEVVIDHQKPLFFIPRSASFTAGLHHAERKAVPLKNFAGEDVDALYFSTR
;
A
#
# COMPACT_ATOMS: atom_id res chain seq x y z
N MET A 1 9.32 46.82 3.58
CA MET A 1 10.09 45.63 3.15
C MET A 1 9.18 44.41 3.33
N PRO A 2 8.83 43.67 2.27
CA PRO A 2 8.04 42.45 2.41
C PRO A 2 8.90 41.28 2.91
N PRO A 3 8.34 40.34 3.68
CA PRO A 3 9.06 39.21 4.26
C PRO A 3 9.43 38.17 3.18
N GLN A 4 10.66 37.65 3.26
CA GLN A 4 11.09 36.51 2.45
C GLN A 4 10.48 35.23 3.00
N ILE A 5 9.51 34.67 2.28
CA ILE A 5 8.94 33.35 2.58
C ILE A 5 9.95 32.30 2.10
N GLY A 6 10.57 31.59 3.05
CA GLY A 6 11.46 30.48 2.76
C GLY A 6 10.70 29.34 2.10
N TYR A 7 11.08 28.98 0.88
CA TYR A 7 10.59 27.79 0.20
C TYR A 7 11.27 26.56 0.82
N PHE A 8 10.54 25.76 1.58
CA PHE A 8 11.00 24.44 2.00
C PHE A 8 11.00 23.51 0.80
N ASN A 9 12.19 23.27 0.24
CA ASN A 9 12.39 22.28 -0.81
C ASN A 9 12.34 20.89 -0.14
N THR A 10 11.31 20.09 -0.42
CA THR A 10 11.27 18.68 -0.01
C THR A 10 12.32 17.93 -0.80
N MET A 11 13.52 17.75 -0.23
CA MET A 11 14.54 16.89 -0.83
C MET A 11 14.08 15.43 -0.73
N THR A 12 13.76 14.84 -1.87
CA THR A 12 13.53 13.39 -1.96
C THR A 12 14.84 12.67 -1.63
N THR A 13 14.88 11.98 -0.49
CA THR A 13 16.01 11.14 -0.11
C THR A 13 15.77 9.73 -0.67
N SER A 14 16.75 9.17 -1.37
CA SER A 14 16.71 7.82 -1.91
C SER A 14 17.97 7.08 -1.49
N THR A 15 17.83 5.91 -0.88
CA THR A 15 18.96 5.09 -0.44
C THR A 15 18.59 3.59 -0.52
N PRO A 16 19.52 2.69 -0.85
CA PRO A 16 19.28 1.25 -0.76
C PRO A 16 19.10 0.80 0.70
N ILE A 17 18.13 -0.08 0.93
CA ILE A 17 17.81 -0.62 2.25
C ILE A 17 17.80 -2.15 2.17
N PHE A 18 18.47 -2.81 3.13
CA PHE A 18 18.29 -4.23 3.37
C PHE A 18 17.24 -4.43 4.48
N ILE A 19 16.09 -4.99 4.13
CA ILE A 19 14.97 -5.23 5.07
C ILE A 19 15.34 -6.37 6.01
N LEU A 20 15.17 -6.16 7.31
CA LEU A 20 15.39 -7.14 8.36
C LEU A 20 14.08 -7.75 8.87
N THR A 21 13.11 -6.88 9.19
CA THR A 21 11.80 -7.30 9.70
C THR A 21 10.69 -6.48 9.05
N SER A 22 9.49 -7.06 9.03
CA SER A 22 8.28 -6.40 8.59
C SER A 22 7.15 -6.70 9.57
N GLU A 23 6.34 -5.69 9.84
CA GLU A 23 5.10 -5.83 10.60
C GLU A 23 3.95 -5.14 9.86
N TRP A 24 2.73 -5.57 10.17
CA TRP A 24 1.53 -4.91 9.71
C TRP A 24 0.64 -4.61 10.91
N GLN A 25 -0.08 -3.49 10.83
CA GLN A 25 -1.02 -3.09 11.85
C GLN A 25 -2.24 -2.46 11.20
N ASP A 26 -3.42 -2.89 11.62
CA ASP A 26 -4.65 -2.16 11.34
C ASP A 26 -4.87 -1.16 12.48
N LEU A 27 -4.55 0.11 12.23
CA LEU A 27 -4.67 1.19 13.22
C LEU A 27 -5.66 2.24 12.73
N GLN A 28 -6.68 2.54 13.52
CA GLN A 28 -7.65 3.62 13.22
C GLN A 28 -8.17 3.57 11.77
N ARG A 29 -8.44 2.36 11.27
CA ARG A 29 -8.91 2.12 9.89
C ARG A 29 -7.87 2.49 8.83
N ARG A 30 -6.58 2.33 9.12
CA ARG A 30 -5.50 2.34 8.14
C ARG A 30 -4.76 1.02 8.21
N HIS A 31 -4.46 0.45 7.04
CA HIS A 31 -3.53 -0.65 6.94
C HIS A 31 -2.11 -0.09 6.83
N LEU A 32 -1.33 -0.25 7.90
CA LEU A 32 0.06 0.18 7.98
C LEU A 32 0.97 -1.02 7.73
N LEU A 33 1.92 -0.84 6.82
CA LEU A 33 3.07 -1.74 6.70
C LEU A 33 4.30 -1.01 7.18
N ARG A 34 5.04 -1.64 8.10
CA ARG A 34 6.29 -1.11 8.62
C ARG A 34 7.40 -2.09 8.32
N TYR A 35 8.50 -1.58 7.80
CA TYR A 35 9.69 -2.36 7.51
C TYR A 35 10.86 -1.72 8.26
N TYR A 36 11.63 -2.55 8.96
CA TYR A 36 12.86 -2.12 9.60
C TYR A 36 14.04 -2.69 8.84
N GLY A 37 15.05 -1.88 8.59
CA GLY A 37 16.19 -2.26 7.76
C GLY A 37 17.46 -1.49 8.05
N LEU A 38 18.49 -1.81 7.27
CA LEU A 38 19.79 -1.15 7.32
C LEU A 38 20.08 -0.49 5.96
N SER A 39 20.48 0.77 6.00
CA SER A 39 21.11 1.50 4.91
C SER A 39 22.58 1.77 5.25
N ARG A 40 23.46 1.71 4.25
CA ARG A 40 24.87 2.10 4.42
C ARG A 40 25.04 3.59 4.74
N GLU A 41 24.08 4.41 4.30
CA GLU A 41 24.15 5.88 4.39
C GLU A 41 23.40 6.40 5.62
N LEU A 42 22.27 5.79 5.96
CA LEU A 42 21.38 6.26 7.04
C LEU A 42 21.45 5.40 8.31
N GLY A 43 22.12 4.26 8.28
CA GLY A 43 22.11 3.30 9.38
C GLY A 43 20.77 2.57 9.48
N THR A 44 20.24 2.42 10.70
CA THR A 44 18.92 1.81 10.92
C THR A 44 17.81 2.71 10.40
N VAL A 45 16.92 2.15 9.60
CA VAL A 45 15.81 2.87 8.98
C VAL A 45 14.48 2.17 9.23
N GLU A 46 13.43 2.97 9.40
CA GLU A 46 12.04 2.53 9.39
C GLU A 46 11.37 3.06 8.12
N VAL A 47 10.73 2.17 7.35
CA VAL A 47 9.91 2.51 6.19
C VAL A 47 8.45 2.27 6.55
N VAL A 48 7.63 3.31 6.44
CA VAL A 48 6.20 3.25 6.73
C VAL A 48 5.42 3.44 5.43
N ILE A 49 4.57 2.46 5.11
CA ILE A 49 3.58 2.54 4.03
C ILE A 49 2.20 2.58 4.67
N ASP A 50 1.50 3.71 4.52
CA ASP A 50 0.23 4.01 5.20
C ASP A 50 -0.94 4.25 4.23
N HIS A 51 -0.70 4.14 2.92
CA HIS A 51 -1.70 4.31 1.85
C HIS A 51 -1.82 3.07 0.95
N GLN A 52 -1.66 1.87 1.51
CA GLN A 52 -1.89 0.61 0.79
C GLN A 52 -3.34 0.15 0.94
N LYS A 53 -4.03 -0.11 -0.17
CA LYS A 53 -5.32 -0.81 -0.17
C LYS A 53 -5.08 -2.32 -0.26
N PRO A 54 -5.36 -3.13 0.79
CA PRO A 54 -5.32 -4.57 0.67
C PRO A 54 -6.32 -5.05 -0.39
N LEU A 55 -6.00 -6.14 -1.08
CA LEU A 55 -6.86 -6.68 -2.14
C LEU A 55 -6.93 -8.20 -2.11
N PHE A 56 -8.04 -8.73 -2.63
CA PHE A 56 -8.20 -10.14 -2.97
C PHE A 56 -8.49 -10.28 -4.46
N PHE A 57 -8.08 -11.40 -5.05
CA PHE A 57 -8.53 -11.78 -6.38
C PHE A 57 -9.75 -12.68 -6.28
N ILE A 58 -10.79 -12.38 -7.07
CA ILE A 58 -12.01 -13.18 -7.15
C ILE A 58 -12.25 -13.62 -8.59
N PRO A 59 -12.85 -14.80 -8.85
CA PRO A 59 -13.28 -15.17 -10.19
C PRO A 59 -14.17 -14.09 -10.78
N ARG A 60 -13.97 -13.73 -12.05
CA ARG A 60 -14.77 -12.69 -12.71
C ARG A 60 -16.27 -13.06 -12.76
N SER A 61 -16.57 -14.35 -12.80
CA SER A 61 -17.93 -14.90 -12.74
C SER A 61 -18.60 -14.77 -11.37
N ALA A 62 -17.85 -14.48 -10.30
CA ALA A 62 -18.40 -14.38 -8.96
C ALA A 62 -19.40 -13.23 -8.86
N SER A 63 -20.62 -13.54 -8.39
CA SER A 63 -21.64 -12.55 -8.09
C SER A 63 -21.19 -11.70 -6.91
N PHE A 64 -21.17 -10.38 -7.10
CA PHE A 64 -20.85 -9.46 -6.02
C PHE A 64 -22.06 -9.32 -5.10
N THR A 65 -21.99 -9.91 -3.90
CA THR A 65 -23.05 -9.78 -2.89
C THR A 65 -23.19 -8.32 -2.46
N ALA A 66 -24.42 -7.81 -2.51
CA ALA A 66 -24.78 -6.53 -1.91
C ALA A 66 -24.37 -6.54 -0.43
N GLY A 67 -23.43 -5.69 -0.03
CA GLY A 67 -22.91 -5.62 1.34
C GLY A 67 -21.45 -5.17 1.45
N LEU A 68 -20.67 -5.29 0.37
CA LEU A 68 -19.29 -4.79 0.31
C LEU A 68 -19.23 -3.31 -0.12
N HIS A 69 -19.88 -2.43 0.64
CA HIS A 69 -19.97 -0.99 0.34
C HIS A 69 -18.61 -0.24 0.38
N HIS A 70 -17.55 -0.90 0.82
CA HIS A 70 -16.21 -0.34 1.00
C HIS A 70 -15.14 -1.03 0.14
N ALA A 71 -15.56 -1.78 -0.87
CA ALA A 71 -14.66 -2.46 -1.79
C ALA A 71 -14.81 -1.94 -3.24
N GLU A 72 -13.68 -1.78 -3.92
CA GLU A 72 -13.57 -1.35 -5.31
C GLU A 72 -13.14 -2.56 -6.15
N ARG A 73 -13.97 -2.97 -7.12
CA ARG A 73 -13.69 -4.10 -8.02
C ARG A 73 -13.09 -3.59 -9.33
N LYS A 74 -11.98 -4.17 -9.77
CA LYS A 74 -11.26 -3.82 -11.00
C LYS A 74 -10.88 -5.07 -11.78
N ALA A 75 -11.24 -5.12 -13.07
CA ALA A 75 -10.77 -6.17 -13.96
C ALA A 75 -9.25 -6.08 -14.18
N VAL A 76 -8.57 -7.22 -14.13
CA VAL A 76 -7.11 -7.32 -14.30
C VAL A 76 -6.75 -8.39 -15.32
N PRO A 77 -5.60 -8.28 -16.02
CA PRO A 77 -5.13 -9.29 -16.97
C PRO A 77 -4.43 -10.44 -16.24
N LEU A 78 -5.07 -11.00 -15.22
CA LEU A 78 -4.56 -12.11 -14.41
C LEU A 78 -5.55 -13.28 -14.42
N LYS A 79 -5.03 -14.46 -14.12
CA LYS A 79 -5.79 -15.70 -14.01
C LYS A 79 -5.49 -16.38 -12.68
N ASN A 80 -6.44 -17.15 -12.16
CA ASN A 80 -6.18 -18.08 -11.07
C ASN A 80 -5.40 -19.31 -11.57
N PHE A 81 -5.05 -20.23 -10.66
CA PHE A 81 -4.33 -21.46 -11.01
C PHE A 81 -5.12 -22.43 -11.90
N ALA A 82 -6.44 -22.29 -11.99
CA ALA A 82 -7.29 -23.05 -12.91
C ALA A 82 -7.39 -22.42 -14.31
N GLY A 83 -6.72 -21.27 -14.54
CA GLY A 83 -6.74 -20.56 -15.82
C GLY A 83 -7.95 -19.64 -16.02
N GLU A 84 -8.78 -19.47 -15.00
CA GLU A 84 -9.96 -18.61 -15.05
C GLU A 84 -9.59 -17.15 -14.80
N ASP A 85 -10.28 -16.24 -15.49
CA ASP A 85 -10.07 -14.81 -15.32
C ASP A 85 -10.51 -14.33 -13.93
N VAL A 86 -9.72 -13.44 -13.35
CA VAL A 86 -10.01 -12.83 -12.05
C VAL A 86 -10.16 -11.31 -12.15
N ASP A 87 -10.84 -10.76 -11.15
CA ASP A 87 -10.85 -9.33 -10.86
C ASP A 87 -10.15 -9.08 -9.51
N ALA A 88 -9.50 -7.93 -9.38
CA ALA A 88 -8.98 -7.45 -8.11
C ALA A 88 -10.07 -6.70 -7.34
N LEU A 89 -10.26 -7.07 -6.09
CA LEU A 89 -11.17 -6.41 -5.17
C LEU A 89 -10.36 -5.70 -4.10
N TYR A 90 -10.28 -4.37 -4.18
CA TYR A 90 -9.54 -3.52 -3.25
C TYR A 90 -10.42 -3.11 -2.09
N PHE A 91 -9.93 -3.24 -0.87
CA PHE A 91 -10.66 -2.89 0.35
C PHE A 91 -10.17 -1.55 0.85
N SER A 92 -11.12 -0.66 1.14
CA SER A 92 -10.83 0.54 1.91
C SER A 92 -10.94 0.21 3.39
N THR A 93 -9.87 0.45 4.13
CA THR A 93 -9.95 0.62 5.57
C THR A 93 -10.47 2.06 5.77
N ARG A 94 -11.76 2.22 6.11
CA ARG A 94 -12.43 3.52 6.28
C ARG A 94 -12.83 3.77 7.71
#